data_AF-A0A6B3EW94-F1
#
_entry.id   AF-A0A6B3EW94-F1
#
_cell.length_a   1.000
_cell.length_b   1.000
_cell.length_c   1.000
_cell.angle_alpha   90.00
_cell.angle_beta   90.00
_cell.angle_gamma   90.00
#
_symmetry.space_group_name_H-M   'P 1'
#
loop_
_entity.id
_entity.type
_entity.pdbx_description
1 polymer ?
#
loop_
_entity_poly.entity_id
_entity_poly.type
_entity_poly.pdbx_seq_one_letter_code
_entity_poly.pdbx_strand_id
1 'polypeptide(L)' 'MSSNLFLADGTVIGRALIQFGDTADGFTANLTVYFPVTCPDDVLEHHLRHYAVEFRNWIVTAAAARG' A
#
# COMPACT_ATOMS: atom_id res chain seq x y z
N MET A 1 10.17 2.05 -1.37
CA MET A 1 9.65 3.16 -2.21
C MET A 1 8.65 3.96 -1.40
N SER A 2 8.61 5.29 -1.55
CA SER A 2 7.56 6.09 -0.93
C SER A 2 7.05 7.16 -1.88
N SER A 3 5.76 7.48 -1.79
CA SER A 3 5.13 8.53 -2.58
C SER A 3 4.17 9.35 -1.71
N ASN A 4 4.14 10.67 -1.92
CA ASN A 4 3.17 11.54 -1.27
C ASN A 4 1.83 11.47 -1.99
N LEU A 5 0.75 11.67 -1.24
CA LEU A 5 -0.62 11.82 -1.74
C LEU A 5 -0.97 13.30 -1.74
N PHE A 6 -1.49 13.80 -2.85
CA PHE A 6 -1.73 15.23 -3.06
C PHE A 6 -3.20 15.52 -3.41
N LEU A 7 -3.69 16.66 -2.93
CA LEU A 7 -4.87 17.31 -3.51
C LEU A 7 -4.48 18.05 -4.79
N ALA A 8 -5.49 18.49 -5.55
CA ALA A 8 -5.31 19.19 -6.82
C ALA A 8 -4.49 20.49 -6.69
N ASP A 9 -4.54 21.15 -5.53
CA ASP A 9 -3.77 22.36 -5.22
C ASP A 9 -2.33 22.08 -4.76
N GLY A 10 -1.92 20.82 -4.73
CA GLY A 10 -0.59 20.39 -4.27
C GLY A 10 -0.46 20.20 -2.76
N THR A 11 -1.55 20.35 -1.99
CA THR A 11 -1.54 20.04 -0.56
C THR A 11 -1.26 18.57 -0.33
N VAL A 12 -0.24 18.25 0.45
CA VAL A 12 0.06 16.87 0.86
C VAL A 12 -0.95 16.43 1.91
N ILE A 13 -1.69 15.36 1.62
CA ILE A 13 -2.69 14.78 2.55
C ILE A 13 -2.26 13.43 3.12
N GLY A 14 -1.13 12.89 2.68
CA GLY A 14 -0.69 11.58 3.15
C GLY A 14 0.54 11.10 2.43
N ARG A 15 0.94 9.88 2.75
CA ARG A 15 2.11 9.24 2.16
C ARG A 15 1.94 7.74 2.13
N ALA A 16 2.24 7.12 1.01
CA ALA A 16 2.40 5.67 0.90
C ALA A 16 3.87 5.30 1.08
N LEU A 17 4.13 4.25 1.84
CA LEU A 17 5.43 3.62 2.04
C LEU A 17 5.30 2.13 1.74
N ILE A 18 6.14 1.65 0.83
CA ILE A 18 6.21 0.24 0.43
C ILE A 18 7.63 -0.24 0.67
N GLN A 19 7.76 -1.28 1.48
CA GLN A 19 9.03 -1.89 1.84
C GLN A 19 8.98 -3.38 1.55
N PHE A 20 9.94 -3.86 0.78
CA PHE A 20 10.14 -5.28 0.53
C PHE A 20 11.40 -5.74 1.26
N GLY A 21 11.34 -6.94 1.81
CA GLY A 21 12.50 -7.61 2.40
C GLY A 21 12.55 -9.05 1.94
N ASP A 22 13.70 -9.50 1.47
CA ASP A 22 13.88 -10.87 0.99
C ASP A 22 13.69 -11.89 2.11
N THR A 23 13.21 -13.07 1.74
CA THR A 23 13.19 -14.27 2.57
C THR A 23 13.83 -15.42 1.78
N ALA A 24 14.06 -16.58 2.43
CA ALA A 24 14.64 -17.73 1.75
C ALA A 24 13.82 -18.18 0.51
N ASP A 25 12.50 -18.06 0.60
CA ASP A 25 11.56 -18.58 -0.40
C ASP A 25 10.73 -17.48 -1.10
N GLY A 26 11.12 -16.21 -0.94
CA GLY A 26 10.37 -15.09 -1.51
C GLY A 26 10.70 -13.76 -0.86
N PHE A 27 9.66 -13.04 -0.43
CA PHE A 27 9.80 -11.74 0.22
C PHE A 27 8.66 -11.47 1.20
N THR A 28 8.88 -10.53 2.11
CA THR A 28 7.86 -9.86 2.91
C THR A 28 7.56 -8.49 2.30
N ALA A 29 6.30 -8.05 2.38
CA ALA A 29 5.89 -6.71 1.98
C ALA A 29 5.24 -5.99 3.16
N ASN A 30 5.79 -4.83 3.52
CA ASN A 30 5.16 -3.91 4.46
C ASN A 30 4.61 -2.71 3.68
N LEU A 31 3.31 -2.49 3.82
CA LEU A 31 2.54 -1.48 3.09
C LEU A 31 1.89 -0.55 4.11
N THR A 32 2.39 0.68 4.17
CA THR A 32 1.92 1.69 5.12
C THR A 32 1.38 2.90 4.38
N VAL A 33 0.22 3.38 4.81
CA VAL A 33 -0.34 4.66 4.34
C VAL A 33 -0.56 5.57 5.54
N TYR A 34 0.03 6.75 5.47
CA TYR A 34 -0.17 7.81 6.44
C TYR A 34 -1.35 8.68 6.01
N PHE A 35 -2.28 8.89 6.93
CA PHE A 35 -3.47 9.73 6.75
C PHE A 35 -3.44 10.95 7.69
N PRO A 36 -4.20 12.02 7.39
CA PRO A 36 -4.39 13.11 8.33
C PRO A 36 -5.08 12.61 9.60
N VAL A 37 -4.80 13.24 10.75
CA VAL A 37 -5.43 12.86 12.03
C VAL A 37 -6.96 13.01 12.02
N THR A 38 -7.48 13.82 11.09
CA THR A 38 -8.91 14.05 10.88
C THR A 38 -9.56 13.03 9.94
N CYS A 39 -8.80 12.04 9.46
CA CYS A 39 -9.33 10.99 8.59
C CYS A 39 -10.34 10.12 9.37
N PRO A 40 -11.56 9.90 8.85
CA PRO A 40 -12.53 9.02 9.49
C PRO A 40 -12.03 7.58 9.63
N ASP A 41 -12.40 6.92 10.72
CA ASP A 41 -11.96 5.54 11.01
C ASP A 41 -12.43 4.52 9.96
N ASP A 42 -13.62 4.72 9.37
CA ASP A 42 -14.17 3.86 8.32
C ASP A 42 -13.33 3.92 7.04
N VAL A 43 -12.72 5.08 6.74
CA VAL A 43 -11.76 5.22 5.63
C VAL A 43 -10.52 4.36 5.90
N LEU A 44 -9.99 4.37 7.13
CA LEU A 44 -8.84 3.55 7.50
C LEU A 44 -9.15 2.05 7.36
N GLU A 45 -10.31 1.62 7.87
CA GLU A 45 -10.77 0.22 7.78
C GLU A 45 -10.94 -0.24 6.33
N HIS A 46 -11.61 0.57 5.51
CA HIS A 46 -11.79 0.26 4.09
C HIS A 46 -10.45 0.19 3.34
N HIS A 47 -9.52 1.10 3.64
CA HIS A 47 -8.22 1.13 2.98
C HIS A 47 -7.38 -0.10 3.28
N LEU A 48 -7.40 -0.59 4.54
CA LEU A 48 -6.72 -1.82 4.92
C LEU A 48 -7.23 -3.04 4.14
N ARG A 49 -8.56 -3.15 3.98
CA ARG A 49 -9.18 -4.25 3.22
C ARG A 49 -8.80 -4.19 1.74
N HIS A 50 -8.89 -3.00 1.16
CA HIS A 50 -8.53 -2.74 -0.23
C HIS A 50 -7.05 -3.12 -0.50
N TYR A 51 -6.13 -2.69 0.34
CA TYR A 51 -4.69 -2.99 0.21
C TYR A 51 -4.39 -4.49 0.25
N ALA A 52 -5.03 -5.20 1.18
CA ALA A 52 -4.85 -6.65 1.30
C ALA A 52 -5.27 -7.39 0.02
N VAL A 53 -6.38 -6.98 -0.60
CA VAL A 53 -6.89 -7.60 -1.83
C VAL A 53 -6.02 -7.24 -3.03
N GLU A 54 -5.74 -5.96 -3.27
CA GLU A 54 -4.99 -5.53 -4.45
C GLU A 54 -3.57 -6.11 -4.49
N PHE A 55 -2.79 -5.89 -3.42
CA PHE A 55 -1.39 -6.30 -3.43
C PHE A 55 -1.24 -7.82 -3.49
N ARG A 56 -2.11 -8.57 -2.78
CA ARG A 56 -2.11 -10.03 -2.87
C ARG A 56 -2.35 -10.48 -4.31
N ASN A 57 -3.37 -9.92 -4.97
CA ASN A 57 -3.72 -10.31 -6.33
C ASN A 57 -2.61 -9.95 -7.32
N TRP A 58 -2.00 -8.77 -7.21
CA TRP A 58 -0.88 -8.39 -8.06
C TRP A 58 0.33 -9.31 -7.88
N ILE A 59 0.72 -9.62 -6.64
CA ILE A 59 1.86 -10.49 -6.35
C ILE A 59 1.63 -11.89 -6.91
N VAL A 60 0.46 -12.48 -6.66
CA VAL A 60 0.11 -13.82 -7.17
C VAL A 60 0.10 -13.84 -8.69
N THR A 61 -0.49 -12.82 -9.33
CA THR A 61 -0.56 -12.72 -10.79
C THR A 61 0.83 -12.55 -11.40
N ALA A 62 1.67 -11.68 -10.83
CA ALA A 62 3.03 -11.47 -11.30
C ALA A 62 3.89 -12.73 -11.12
N ALA A 63 3.73 -13.46 -10.01
CA ALA A 63 4.42 -14.73 -9.81
C ALA A 63 4.00 -15.78 -10.84
N ALA A 64 2.70 -15.88 -11.13
CA ALA A 64 2.17 -16.80 -12.14
C ALA A 64 2.67 -16.47 -13.56
N ALA A 65 2.82 -15.18 -13.90
CA ALA A 65 3.31 -14.74 -15.20
C ALA A 65 4.82 -14.95 -15.42
N ARG A 66 5.59 -15.31 -14.38
CA ARG A 66 7.02 -15.66 -14.51
C ARG A 66 7.25 -17.11 -14.92
N GLY A 67 6.24 -17.98 -14.77
CA GLY A 67 6.27 -19.37 -15.23
C GLY A 67 5.73 -19.50 -16.65
#